data_AF-A0A383B7Q8-F1
#
_entry.id   AF-A0A383B7Q8-F1
#
_cell.length_a   1.000
_cell.length_b   1.000
_cell.length_c   1.000
_cell.angle_alpha   90.00
_cell.angle_beta   90.00
_cell.angle_gamma   90.00
#
_symmetry.space_group_name_H-M   'P 1'
#
loop_
_entity.id
_entity.type
_entity.pdbx_description
1 polymer ?
#
loop_
_entity_poly.entity_id
_entity_poly.type
_entity_poly.pdbx_seq_one_letter_code
_entity_poly.pdbx_strand_id
1 'polypeptide(L)' 'LPGSDFGMENELLISRIAFVDFDGGNALNLIKNNKNIPDNFLEIACPKIIKGIKKLKEWIDNN' A
#
# COMPACT_ATOMS: atom_id res chain seq x y z
N LEU A 1 -18.54 -2.11 -0.04
CA LEU A 1 -18.42 -3.33 -0.85
C LEU A 1 -18.11 -4.50 0.08
N PRO A 2 -19.03 -5.47 0.26
CA PRO A 2 -18.75 -6.75 0.90
C PRO A 2 -17.57 -7.49 0.25
N GLY A 3 -17.04 -8.51 0.93
CA GLY A 3 -15.95 -9.34 0.41
C GLY A 3 -16.28 -10.02 -0.92
N SER A 4 -17.55 -10.37 -1.12
CA SER A 4 -18.03 -10.99 -2.35
C SER A 4 -17.91 -10.10 -3.58
N ASP A 5 -17.96 -8.77 -3.44
CA ASP A 5 -17.66 -7.85 -4.55
C ASP A 5 -16.17 -7.93 -4.99
N PHE A 6 -15.31 -8.53 -4.18
CA PHE A 6 -13.88 -8.75 -4.46
C PHE A 6 -13.55 -10.23 -4.69
N GLY A 7 -14.56 -11.09 -4.90
CA GLY A 7 -14.37 -12.52 -5.18
C GLY A 7 -14.09 -13.38 -3.95
N MET A 8 -14.41 -12.91 -2.74
CA MET A 8 -14.35 -13.73 -1.52
C MET A 8 -15.69 -14.46 -1.29
N GLU A 9 -15.63 -15.67 -0.71
CA GLU A 9 -16.82 -16.41 -0.27
C GLU A 9 -17.63 -15.60 0.75
N ASN A 10 -18.96 -15.72 0.71
CA ASN A 10 -19.86 -14.90 1.53
C ASN A 10 -19.76 -15.23 3.03
N GLU A 11 -19.39 -16.46 3.36
CA GLU A 11 -19.30 -16.98 4.72
C GLU A 11 -18.01 -16.54 5.42
N LEU A 12 -17.03 -16.01 4.67
CA LEU A 12 -15.78 -15.52 5.22
C LEU A 12 -15.99 -14.15 5.91
N LEU A 13 -15.74 -14.13 7.21
CA LEU A 13 -15.64 -12.88 7.97
C LEU A 13 -14.29 -12.22 7.67
N ILE A 14 -14.32 -11.18 6.83
CA ILE A 14 -13.13 -10.41 6.47
C ILE A 14 -13.20 -8.99 7.02
N SER A 15 -12.04 -8.46 7.42
CA SER A 15 -11.87 -7.04 7.73
C SER A 15 -10.89 -6.42 6.74
N ARG A 16 -11.11 -5.16 6.38
CA ARG A 16 -10.25 -4.40 5.47
C ARG A 16 -9.76 -3.15 6.18
N ILE A 17 -8.44 -2.98 6.18
CA ILE A 17 -7.78 -1.81 6.75
C ILE A 17 -7.11 -1.06 5.60
N ALA A 18 -7.38 0.23 5.51
CA ALA A 18 -6.71 1.14 4.58
C ALA A 18 -5.93 2.19 5.38
N PHE A 19 -4.66 2.37 5.05
CA PHE A 19 -3.80 3.39 5.64
C PHE A 19 -3.13 4.18 4.52
N VAL A 20 -3.24 5.50 4.58
CA VAL A 20 -2.72 6.43 3.58
C VAL A 20 -1.86 7.47 4.29
N ASP A 21 -0.58 7.52 3.96
CA ASP A 21 0.40 8.44 4.55
C ASP A 21 1.51 8.71 3.52
N PHE A 22 1.13 9.46 2.48
CA PHE A 22 2.03 10.04 1.47
C PHE A 22 1.38 11.28 0.83
N ASP A 23 2.19 12.16 0.25
CA ASP A 23 1.72 13.32 -0.51
C ASP A 23 1.58 12.96 -1.99
N GLY A 24 0.33 12.85 -2.47
CA GLY A 24 0.03 12.50 -3.86
C GLY A 24 0.48 13.55 -4.88
N GLY A 25 0.45 14.83 -4.53
CA GLY A 25 0.92 15.90 -5.41
C GLY A 25 2.43 15.82 -5.61
N ASN A 26 3.18 15.61 -4.52
CA ASN A 26 4.62 15.39 -4.58
C ASN A 26 4.98 14.10 -5.35
N ALA A 27 4.26 13.00 -5.07
CA ALA A 27 4.45 11.72 -5.76
C ALA A 27 4.27 11.85 -7.28
N LEU A 28 3.22 12.55 -7.73
CA LEU A 28 2.98 12.80 -9.16
C LEU A 28 4.06 13.68 -9.78
N ASN A 29 4.52 14.72 -9.07
CA ASN A 29 5.61 15.59 -9.54
C ASN A 29 6.93 14.83 -9.72
N LEU A 30 7.25 13.87 -8.85
CA LEU A 30 8.47 13.04 -8.93
C LEU A 30 8.53 12.19 -10.20
N ILE A 31 7.38 11.75 -10.74
CA ILE A 31 7.32 10.91 -11.94
C ILE A 31 6.93 11.68 -13.21
N LYS A 32 6.53 12.95 -13.09
CA LYS A 32 5.95 13.76 -14.17
C LYS A 32 6.76 13.74 -15.48
N ASN A 33 8.08 13.73 -15.39
CA ASN A 33 8.98 13.81 -16.54
C ASN A 33 9.68 12.48 -16.87
N ASN A 34 9.40 11.42 -16.11
CA ASN A 34 10.03 10.12 -16.31
C ASN A 34 9.15 9.27 -17.22
N LYS A 35 9.74 8.67 -18.27
CA LYS A 35 9.02 7.70 -19.12
C LYS A 35 8.63 6.43 -18.35
N ASN A 36 9.44 6.08 -17.35
CA ASN A 36 9.26 4.91 -16.48
C ASN A 36 9.36 5.34 -15.02
N ILE A 37 8.66 4.64 -14.13
CA ILE A 37 8.76 4.87 -12.68
C ILE A 37 10.12 4.33 -12.21
N PRO A 38 10.96 5.13 -11.52
CA PRO A 38 12.21 4.64 -10.94
C PRO A 38 11.96 3.54 -9.91
N ASP A 39 12.85 2.54 -9.86
CA ASP A 39 12.70 1.41 -8.91
C ASP A 39 12.66 1.86 -7.44
N ASN A 40 13.33 2.96 -7.12
CA ASN A 40 13.38 3.54 -5.77
C ASN A 40 12.26 4.56 -5.47
N PHE A 41 11.25 4.65 -6.34
CA PHE A 41 10.18 5.65 -6.22
C PHE A 41 9.42 5.53 -4.89
N LEU A 42 9.08 4.31 -4.47
CA LEU A 42 8.28 4.08 -3.26
C LEU A 42 9.05 4.44 -1.99
N GLU A 43 10.36 4.23 -1.98
CA GLU A 43 11.24 4.61 -0.88
C GLU A 43 11.28 6.13 -0.70
N ILE A 44 11.19 6.89 -1.80
CA ILE A 44 11.22 8.36 -1.79
C ILE A 44 9.83 8.94 -1.50
N ALA A 45 8.82 8.51 -2.24
CA ALA A 45 7.48 9.10 -2.19
C ALA A 45 6.63 8.58 -1.03
N CYS A 46 6.84 7.32 -0.62
CA CYS A 46 5.98 6.60 0.33
C CYS A 46 6.78 5.91 1.47
N PRO A 47 7.80 6.55 2.09
CA PRO A 47 8.71 5.87 3.02
C PRO A 47 8.01 5.27 4.25
N LYS A 48 6.97 5.94 4.76
CA LYS A 48 6.22 5.47 5.93
C LYS A 48 5.31 4.29 5.60
N ILE A 49 4.77 4.22 4.38
CA ILE A 49 4.01 3.06 3.90
C ILE A 49 4.93 1.84 3.84
N ILE A 50 6.12 1.96 3.24
CA ILE A 50 7.11 0.88 3.19
C ILE A 50 7.49 0.40 4.59
N LYS A 51 7.72 1.33 5.53
CA LYS A 51 7.99 1.00 6.94
C LYS A 51 6.81 0.27 7.59
N GLY A 52 5.58 0.72 7.35
CA GLY A 52 4.36 0.11 7.87
C GLY A 52 4.18 -1.33 7.39
N ILE A 53 4.35 -1.57 6.09
CA ILE A 53 4.26 -2.91 5.48
C ILE A 53 5.30 -3.85 6.09
N LYS A 54 6.55 -3.40 6.23
CA LYS A 54 7.62 -4.21 6.85
C LYS A 54 7.24 -4.62 8.27
N LYS A 55 6.78 -3.67 9.09
CA LYS A 55 6.33 -3.95 10.46
C LYS A 55 5.13 -4.90 10.53
N LEU A 56 4.17 -4.76 9.63
CA LEU A 56 3.01 -5.66 9.56
C LEU A 56 3.43 -7.07 9.18
N LYS A 57 4.32 -7.21 8.20
CA LYS A 57 4.88 -8.50 7.80
C LYS A 57 5.62 -9.16 8.96
N GLU A 58 6.52 -8.41 9.62
CA GLU A 58 7.22 -8.89 10.81
C GLU A 58 6.26 -9.30 11.92
N TRP A 59 5.17 -8.56 12.13
CA TRP A 59 4.17 -8.93 13.14
C TRP A 59 3.45 -10.25 12.78
N ILE A 60 3.03 -10.42 11.52
CA ILE A 60 2.39 -11.65 11.04
C ILE A 60 3.34 -12.84 11.12
N ASP A 61 4.60 -12.68 10.72
CA ASP A 61 5.57 -13.79 10.75
C ASP A 61 5.91 -14.24 12.19
N ASN A 62 5.60 -13.39 13.19
CA ASN A 62 5.85 -13.65 14.61
C ASN A 62 4.58 -13.98 15.44
N ASN A 63 3.40 -14.10 14.82
CA ASN A 63 2.13 -14.43 15.49
C ASN A 63 1.34 -15.49 14.71
#